data_AF-X1GPL4-F1
#
_entry.id   AF-X1GPL4-F1
#
_cell.length_a   1.000
_cell.length_b   1.000
_cell.length_c   1.000
_cell.angle_alpha   90.00
_cell.angle_beta   90.00
_cell.angle_gamma   90.00
#
_symmetry.space_group_name_H-M   'P 1'
#
loop_
_entity.id
_entity.type
_entity.pdbx_description
1 polymer ?
#
loop_
_entity_poly.entity_id
_entity_poly.type
_entity_poly.pdbx_seq_one_letter_code
_entity_poly.pdbx_strand_id
1 'polypeptide(L)'
;MKAEMIKAQRRGFAIPNKKERLLKAILDRRFSNEWEFVGNGEVVIGNLVPDFINCNGRKLIIELFGDYWHSPKRTQRYSTEEERKEVFEKYGFRLLVIWEHELKSLPEEAIVEKVRRFVNETKN
;
A
#
# COMPACT_ATOMS: atom_id res chain seq x y z
N MET A 1 -1.26 -6.22 -30.39
CA MET A 1 -1.28 -6.57 -28.95
C MET A 1 -2.27 -5.64 -28.26
N LYS A 2 -3.42 -6.16 -27.81
CA LYS A 2 -4.40 -5.38 -27.05
C LYS A 2 -3.91 -5.33 -25.60
N ALA A 3 -3.58 -4.14 -25.11
CA ALA A 3 -3.45 -3.91 -23.68
C ALA A 3 -4.84 -4.12 -23.07
N GLU A 4 -5.11 -5.31 -22.53
CA GLU A 4 -6.30 -5.53 -21.73
C GLU A 4 -6.14 -4.74 -20.44
N MET A 5 -6.88 -3.63 -20.33
CA MET A 5 -7.17 -2.99 -19.06
C MET A 5 -7.75 -4.05 -18.13
N ILE A 6 -6.98 -4.45 -17.11
CA ILE A 6 -7.48 -5.29 -16.02
C ILE A 6 -8.61 -4.51 -15.36
N LYS A 7 -9.85 -4.94 -15.60
CA LYS A 7 -11.05 -4.43 -14.92
C LYS A 7 -10.90 -4.75 -13.43
N ALA A 8 -10.51 -3.75 -12.64
CA ALA A 8 -10.72 -3.77 -11.20
C ALA A 8 -12.21 -4.02 -10.94
N GLN A 9 -12.55 -5.23 -10.49
CA GLN A 9 -13.92 -5.58 -10.13
C GLN A 9 -14.24 -4.85 -8.82
N ARG A 10 -14.93 -3.71 -8.93
CA ARG A 10 -15.35 -2.88 -7.80
C ARG A 10 -16.25 -3.66 -6.84
N ARG A 11 -15.72 -4.05 -5.68
CA ARG A 11 -16.48 -4.52 -4.50
C ARG A 11 -15.86 -3.92 -3.24
N GLY A 12 -16.35 -2.77 -2.79
CA GLY A 12 -15.90 -2.15 -1.53
C GLY A 12 -16.79 -2.59 -0.36
N PHE A 13 -16.24 -3.26 0.66
CA PHE A 13 -17.00 -3.67 1.87
C PHE A 13 -16.29 -3.40 3.20
N ALA A 14 -14.98 -3.07 3.22
CA ALA A 14 -14.26 -2.84 4.48
C ALA A 14 -14.11 -1.35 4.83
N ILE A 15 -14.28 -1.05 6.13
CA ILE A 15 -14.10 0.30 6.69
C ILE A 15 -12.64 0.44 7.15
N PRO A 16 -11.95 1.55 6.80
CA PRO A 16 -10.55 1.72 7.18
C PRO A 16 -10.37 1.71 8.70
N ASN A 17 -9.34 1.03 9.18
CA ASN A 17 -9.01 0.93 10.60
C ASN A 17 -8.36 2.23 11.14
N LYS A 18 -8.14 2.34 12.46
CA LYS A 18 -7.60 3.56 13.08
C LYS A 18 -6.21 3.93 12.55
N LYS A 19 -5.38 2.95 12.24
CA LYS A 19 -4.01 3.12 11.76
C LYS A 19 -4.00 3.50 10.28
N GLU A 20 -4.86 2.88 9.47
CA GLU A 20 -5.06 3.26 8.06
C GLU A 20 -5.56 4.71 7.94
N ARG A 21 -6.51 5.12 8.78
CA ARG A 21 -6.96 6.53 8.84
C ARG A 21 -5.84 7.49 9.20
N LEU A 22 -4.96 7.10 10.13
CA LEU A 22 -3.80 7.91 10.51
C LEU A 22 -2.82 8.05 9.34
N LEU A 23 -2.45 6.93 8.70
CA LEU A 23 -1.56 6.94 7.54
C LEU A 23 -2.17 7.74 6.39
N LYS A 24 -3.47 7.53 6.10
CA LYS A 24 -4.19 8.30 5.09
C LYS A 24 -4.11 9.80 5.36
N ALA A 25 -4.30 10.22 6.61
CA ALA A 25 -4.22 11.63 6.97
C ALA A 25 -2.81 12.21 6.74
N ILE A 26 -1.74 11.43 6.97
CA ILE A 26 -0.37 11.84 6.64
C ILE A 26 -0.21 11.95 5.12
N LEU A 27 -0.67 10.94 4.36
CA LEU A 27 -0.58 10.93 2.90
C LEU A 27 -1.33 12.11 2.27
N ASP A 28 -2.57 12.37 2.68
CA ASP A 28 -3.40 13.48 2.17
C ASP A 28 -2.74 14.85 2.40
N ARG A 29 -2.12 15.05 3.57
CA ARG A 29 -1.46 16.32 3.94
C ARG A 29 -0.12 16.55 3.24
N ARG A 30 0.62 15.48 2.93
CA ARG A 30 2.04 15.56 2.53
C ARG A 30 2.27 15.18 1.06
N PHE A 31 1.33 14.45 0.46
CA PHE A 31 1.35 13.96 -0.91
C PHE A 31 -0.05 14.15 -1.54
N SER A 32 -0.51 15.40 -1.57
CA SER A 32 -1.88 15.75 -1.94
C SER A 32 -2.27 15.18 -3.30
N ASN A 33 -3.39 14.44 -3.33
CA ASN A 33 -3.94 13.79 -4.53
C ASN A 33 -3.02 12.75 -5.19
N GLU A 34 -2.06 12.18 -4.46
CA GLU A 34 -1.19 11.12 -5.00
C GLU A 34 -1.60 9.71 -4.59
N TRP A 35 -2.35 9.56 -3.48
CA TRP A 35 -2.67 8.25 -2.89
C TRP A 35 -4.16 8.12 -2.59
N GLU A 36 -4.70 6.96 -2.91
CA GLU A 36 -6.09 6.58 -2.64
C GLU A 36 -6.14 5.33 -1.76
N PHE A 37 -7.04 5.33 -0.79
CA PHE A 37 -7.29 4.14 0.03
C PHE A 37 -8.17 3.17 -0.75
N VAL A 38 -7.68 1.94 -0.95
CA VAL A 38 -8.36 0.86 -1.67
C VAL A 38 -8.41 -0.45 -0.86
N GLY A 39 -7.99 -0.40 0.41
CA GLY A 39 -8.08 -1.50 1.37
C GLY A 39 -9.52 -1.97 1.68
N ASN A 40 -10.52 -1.28 1.11
CA ASN A 40 -11.91 -1.71 1.13
C ASN A 40 -12.23 -2.86 0.16
N GLY A 41 -11.29 -3.24 -0.71
CA GLY A 41 -11.48 -4.25 -1.77
C GLY A 41 -11.89 -3.67 -3.13
N GLU A 42 -11.88 -2.36 -3.31
CA GLU A 42 -12.19 -1.74 -4.61
C GLU A 42 -11.18 -2.12 -5.70
N VAL A 43 -9.92 -2.36 -5.31
CA VAL A 43 -8.85 -2.79 -6.21
C VAL A 43 -8.32 -4.16 -5.78
N VAL A 44 -8.15 -5.06 -6.75
CA VAL A 44 -7.54 -6.38 -6.56
C VAL A 44 -6.46 -6.58 -7.60
N ILE A 45 -5.24 -6.94 -7.17
CA ILE A 45 -4.08 -7.19 -8.01
C ILE A 45 -3.50 -8.54 -7.62
N GLY A 46 -3.49 -9.51 -8.54
CA GLY A 46 -2.94 -10.84 -8.27
C GLY A 46 -3.58 -11.56 -7.08
N ASN A 47 -4.89 -11.39 -6.88
CA ASN A 47 -5.66 -11.87 -5.72
C ASN A 47 -5.34 -11.19 -4.38
N LEU A 48 -4.59 -10.08 -4.40
CA LEU A 48 -4.32 -9.26 -3.22
C LEU A 48 -5.08 -7.93 -3.31
N VAL A 49 -5.59 -7.48 -2.16
CA VAL A 49 -6.15 -6.13 -1.98
C VAL A 49 -5.05 -5.27 -1.37
N PRO A 50 -4.58 -4.21 -2.06
CA PRO A 50 -3.68 -3.25 -1.46
C PRO A 50 -4.41 -2.30 -0.51
N ASP A 51 -3.70 -1.73 0.47
CA ASP A 51 -4.29 -0.72 1.36
C ASP A 51 -4.40 0.64 0.68
N PHE A 52 -3.32 1.07 0.02
CA PHE A 52 -3.26 2.31 -0.73
C PHE A 52 -2.64 2.11 -2.10
N ILE A 53 -3.19 2.77 -3.10
CA ILE A 53 -2.66 2.80 -4.45
C ILE A 53 -2.37 4.23 -4.87
N ASN A 54 -1.31 4.43 -5.64
CA ASN A 54 -1.05 5.71 -6.26
C ASN A 54 -2.08 5.99 -7.37
N CYS A 55 -2.62 7.20 -7.39
CA CYS A 55 -3.68 7.61 -8.34
C CYS A 55 -3.22 8.67 -9.35
N ASN A 56 -1.92 8.96 -9.45
CA ASN A 56 -1.34 9.92 -10.41
C ASN A 56 -0.66 9.27 -11.62
N GLY A 57 -1.07 8.04 -11.96
CA GLY A 57 -0.59 7.29 -13.13
C GLY A 57 0.65 6.45 -12.87
N ARG A 58 1.17 6.42 -11.64
CA ARG A 58 2.35 5.63 -11.27
C ARG A 58 1.90 4.32 -10.64
N LYS A 59 2.58 3.22 -10.98
CA LYS A 59 2.29 1.90 -10.44
C LYS A 59 2.96 1.70 -9.08
N LEU A 60 2.47 2.39 -8.07
CA LEU A 60 2.99 2.32 -6.70
C LEU A 60 1.89 1.92 -5.72
N ILE A 61 2.26 1.12 -4.72
CA ILE A 61 1.39 0.64 -3.64
C ILE A 61 2.05 0.93 -2.31
N ILE A 62 1.23 1.32 -1.33
CA ILE A 62 1.62 1.35 0.08
C ILE A 62 0.73 0.37 0.86
N GLU A 63 1.37 -0.48 1.66
CA GLU A 63 0.72 -1.38 2.62
C GLU A 63 0.99 -0.92 4.05
N LEU A 64 0.00 -1.09 4.92
CA LEU A 64 0.11 -0.86 6.35
C LEU A 64 0.09 -2.19 7.11
N PHE A 65 1.27 -2.70 7.42
CA PHE A 65 1.40 -3.98 8.12
C PHE A 65 1.19 -3.83 9.63
N GLY A 66 0.22 -4.56 10.17
CA GLY A 66 0.06 -4.74 11.61
C GLY A 66 1.08 -5.74 12.18
N ASP A 67 1.83 -5.35 13.20
CA ASP A 67 2.91 -6.16 13.80
C ASP A 67 2.44 -7.55 14.24
N TYR A 68 1.20 -7.63 14.72
CA TYR A 68 0.60 -8.88 15.19
C TYR A 68 0.27 -9.83 14.03
N TRP A 69 -0.35 -9.30 12.97
CA TRP A 69 -0.84 -10.08 11.83
C TRP A 69 0.28 -10.52 10.89
N HIS A 70 1.31 -9.69 10.77
CA HIS A 70 2.50 -9.96 9.94
C HIS A 70 3.68 -10.53 10.75
N SER A 71 3.44 -11.00 11.99
CA SER A 71 4.46 -11.67 12.79
C SER A 71 4.77 -13.08 12.27
N PRO A 72 6.01 -13.59 12.41
CA PRO A 72 6.38 -14.95 11.96
C PRO A 72 5.49 -16.09 12.49
N LYS A 73 4.81 -15.87 13.62
CA LYS A 73 3.92 -16.85 14.26
C LYS A 73 2.52 -16.90 13.65
N ARG A 74 2.15 -15.88 12.87
CA ARG A 74 0.80 -15.70 12.30
C ARG A 74 0.80 -15.42 10.81
N THR A 75 1.96 -15.20 10.19
CA THR A 75 2.11 -15.09 8.75
C THR A 75 1.51 -16.31 8.08
N GLN A 76 0.48 -16.07 7.29
CA GLN A 76 -0.06 -17.01 6.34
C GLN A 76 0.60 -16.74 4.97
N ARG A 77 0.21 -17.51 3.95
CA ARG A 77 0.64 -17.22 2.58
C ARG A 77 0.24 -15.79 2.17
N TYR A 78 1.13 -15.09 1.48
CA TYR A 78 0.97 -13.68 1.06
C TYR A 78 0.89 -12.67 2.22
N SER A 79 1.45 -13.03 3.36
CA SER A 79 1.49 -12.17 4.55
C SER A 79 2.88 -11.58 4.80
N THR A 80 3.93 -11.97 4.07
CA THR A 80 5.23 -11.29 4.18
C THR A 80 5.36 -10.15 3.17
N GLU A 81 6.30 -9.24 3.44
CA GLU A 81 6.62 -8.13 2.53
C GLU A 81 7.12 -8.67 1.19
N GLU A 82 7.97 -9.69 1.21
CA GLU A 82 8.54 -10.32 0.03
C GLU A 82 7.48 -10.99 -0.84
N GLU A 83 6.57 -11.78 -0.24
CA GLU A 83 5.51 -12.46 -0.98
C GLU A 83 4.57 -11.47 -1.68
N ARG A 84 4.17 -10.39 -0.98
CA ARG A 84 3.31 -9.35 -1.58
C ARG A 84 4.06 -8.58 -2.66
N LYS A 85 5.33 -8.24 -2.42
CA LYS A 85 6.19 -7.57 -3.40
C LYS A 85 6.29 -8.39 -4.68
N GLU A 86 6.58 -9.69 -4.58
CA GLU A 86 6.65 -10.58 -5.75
C GLU A 86 5.34 -10.62 -6.54
N VAL A 87 4.18 -10.61 -5.87
CA VAL A 87 2.88 -10.60 -6.55
C VAL A 87 2.67 -9.27 -7.26
N PHE A 88 2.85 -8.13 -6.58
CA PHE A 88 2.63 -6.82 -7.18
C PHE A 88 3.61 -6.49 -8.32
N GLU A 89 4.88 -6.89 -8.18
CA GLU A 89 5.90 -6.69 -9.21
C GLU A 89 5.57 -7.41 -10.52
N LYS A 90 4.91 -8.59 -10.47
CA LYS A 90 4.42 -9.29 -11.68
C LYS A 90 3.43 -8.46 -12.50
N TYR A 91 2.74 -7.49 -11.88
CA TYR A 91 1.83 -6.57 -12.56
C TYR A 91 2.46 -5.19 -12.81
N GLY A 92 3.76 -5.05 -12.54
CA GLY A 92 4.53 -3.83 -12.71
C GLY A 92 4.33 -2.80 -11.59
N PHE A 93 3.79 -3.21 -10.44
CA PHE A 93 3.68 -2.34 -9.28
C PHE A 93 4.90 -2.48 -8.37
N ARG A 94 5.36 -1.35 -7.83
CA ARG A 94 6.32 -1.34 -6.72
C ARG A 94 5.58 -1.19 -5.39
N LEU A 95 6.08 -1.88 -4.37
CA LEU A 95 5.50 -1.92 -3.03
C LEU A 95 6.39 -1.19 -2.02
N LEU A 96 5.77 -0.38 -1.17
CA LEU A 96 6.34 0.11 0.08
C LEU A 96 5.50 -0.42 1.25
N VAL A 97 6.14 -1.02 2.24
CA VAL A 97 5.49 -1.39 3.51
C VAL A 97 5.80 -0.35 4.59
N ILE A 98 4.76 0.09 5.29
CA ILE A 98 4.85 0.85 6.52
C ILE A 98 4.31 -0.04 7.64
N TRP A 99 5.13 -0.26 8.67
CA TRP A 99 4.73 -1.08 9.80
C TRP A 99 3.98 -0.26 10.86
N GLU A 100 3.09 -0.92 11.58
CA GLU A 100 2.29 -0.30 12.64
C GLU A 100 3.17 0.28 13.76
N HIS A 101 4.26 -0.39 14.15
CA HIS A 101 5.21 0.14 15.11
C HIS A 101 5.93 1.39 14.60
N GLU A 102 6.20 1.50 13.29
CA GLU A 102 6.78 2.71 12.71
C GLU A 102 5.81 3.90 12.89
N LEU A 103 4.53 3.71 12.58
CA LEU A 103 3.49 4.74 12.81
C LEU A 103 3.30 5.12 14.28
N LYS A 104 3.62 4.22 15.22
CA LYS A 104 3.49 4.48 16.67
C LYS A 104 4.72 5.19 17.24
N SER A 105 5.91 4.80 16.80
CA SER A 105 7.17 5.10 17.48
C SER A 105 8.00 6.16 16.76
N LEU A 106 7.82 6.33 15.44
CA LEU A 106 8.56 7.31 14.66
C LEU A 106 7.81 8.64 14.57
N PRO A 107 8.51 9.77 14.49
CA PRO A 107 7.89 11.03 14.16
C PRO A 107 7.29 10.99 12.75
N GLU A 108 6.21 11.74 12.52
CA GLU A 108 5.53 11.81 11.22
C GLU A 108 6.51 12.10 10.06
N GLU A 109 7.49 12.97 10.26
CA GLU A 109 8.45 13.32 9.20
C GLU A 109 9.32 12.13 8.76
N ALA A 110 9.60 11.16 9.64
CA ALA A 110 10.31 9.95 9.24
C ALA A 110 9.47 9.08 8.30
N ILE A 111 8.16 8.99 8.55
CA ILE A 111 7.21 8.28 7.68
C ILE A 111 7.13 9.00 6.32
N VAL A 112 7.01 10.33 6.35
CA VAL A 112 6.96 11.16 5.13
C VAL A 112 8.24 10.98 4.30
N GLU A 113 9.41 11.00 4.94
CA GLU A 113 10.67 10.83 4.24
C GLU A 113 10.80 9.43 3.62
N LYS A 114 10.34 8.38 4.31
CA LYS A 114 10.26 7.02 3.77
C LYS A 114 9.41 6.96 2.49
N VAL A 115 8.21 7.54 2.52
CA VAL A 115 7.32 7.62 1.33
C VAL A 115 7.95 8.46 0.22
N ARG A 116 8.58 9.59 0.55
CA ARG A 116 9.24 10.48 -0.41
C ARG A 116 10.38 9.79 -1.13
N ARG A 117 11.23 9.04 -0.42
CA ARG A 117 12.33 8.25 -1.02
C ARG A 117 11.79 7.19 -1.97
N PHE A 118 10.80 6.42 -1.53
CA PHE A 118 10.13 5.43 -2.37
C PHE A 118 9.57 6.06 -3.66
N VAL A 119 8.93 7.22 -3.54
CA VAL A 119 8.47 8.00 -4.69
C VAL A 119 9.64 8.47 -5.55
N ASN A 120 10.76 8.93 -5.02
CA ASN A 120 11.84 9.46 -5.86
C ASN A 120 12.65 8.36 -6.56
N GLU A 121 12.86 7.21 -5.92
CA GLU A 121 13.55 6.04 -6.48
C GLU A 121 12.82 5.38 -7.67
N THR A 122 11.58 5.81 -7.94
CA THR A 122 10.73 5.27 -9.01
C THR A 122 10.53 6.28 -10.15
N LYS A 123 11.15 7.47 -10.07
CA LYS A 123 11.13 8.50 -11.13
C LYS A 123 12.28 8.37 -12.14
N ASN A 124 13.28 7.55 -11.84
CA ASN A 124 14.43 7.24 -12.70
C ASN A 124 14.24 5.86 -13.34
#